data_AF-A0A8C8SR42-F1
#
_entry.id   AF-A0A8C8SR42-F1
#
_cell.length_a   1.000
_cell.length_b   1.000
_cell.length_c   1.000
_cell.angle_alpha   90.00
_cell.angle_beta   90.00
_cell.angle_gamma   90.00
#
_symmetry.space_group_name_H-M   'P 1'
#
loop_
_entity.id
_entity.type
_entity.pdbx_description
1 polymer ?
#
loop_
_entity_poly.entity_id
_entity_poly.type
_entity_poly.pdbx_seq_one_letter_code
_entity_poly.pdbx_strand_id
1 'polypeptide(L)'
;GVSLVAPSMDLRWEPPAAQHDGYTLLYGPSGRDSAEPPTRLALPPDRATLTLSGLRSGTRYALTLTAHHGPEESPPARTTSVRTDP
;
A
#
# COMPACT_ATOMS: atom_id res chain seq x y z
N GLY A 1 -31.52 -8.93 -1.47
CA GLY A 1 -30.70 -7.76 -1.84
C GLY A 1 -29.26 -8.18 -1.88
N VAL A 2 -28.51 -7.77 -2.90
CA VAL A 2 -27.07 -8.07 -2.99
C VAL A 2 -26.31 -7.13 -2.07
N SER A 3 -25.67 -7.66 -1.03
CA SER A 3 -24.70 -6.91 -0.23
C SER A 3 -23.43 -6.79 -1.06
N LEU A 4 -23.17 -5.60 -1.60
CA LEU A 4 -21.92 -5.31 -2.28
C LEU A 4 -20.82 -5.22 -1.21
N VAL A 5 -20.08 -6.31 -1.01
CA VAL A 5 -18.80 -6.22 -0.28
C VAL A 5 -17.90 -5.29 -1.08
N ALA A 6 -17.42 -4.22 -0.45
CA ALA A 6 -16.52 -3.29 -1.12
C ALA A 6 -15.23 -4.06 -1.49
N PRO A 7 -14.65 -3.83 -2.69
CA PRO A 7 -13.42 -4.49 -3.10
C PRO A 7 -12.28 -4.31 -2.09
N SER A 8 -11.44 -5.34 -1.98
CA SER A 8 -10.26 -5.37 -1.11
C SER A 8 -9.03 -5.93 -1.83
N MET A 9 -7.85 -5.66 -1.29
CA MET A 9 -6.59 -6.19 -1.78
C MET A 9 -5.70 -6.62 -0.62
N ASP A 10 -5.21 -7.84 -0.68
CA ASP A 10 -4.27 -8.38 0.30
C ASP A 10 -2.83 -8.10 -0.13
N LEU A 11 -2.11 -7.44 0.75
CA LEU A 11 -0.70 -7.13 0.61
C LEU A 11 0.11 -8.04 1.52
N ARG A 12 1.22 -8.54 0.99
CA ARG A 12 2.24 -9.25 1.74
C ARG A 12 3.61 -8.81 1.25
N TRP A 13 4.51 -8.53 2.19
CA TRP A 13 5.88 -8.15 1.90
C TRP A 13 6.85 -8.90 2.80
N GLU A 14 8.11 -8.93 2.39
CA GLU A 14 9.21 -9.45 3.18
C GLU A 14 9.83 -8.28 3.96
N PRO A 15 9.89 -8.35 5.31
CA PRO A 15 10.57 -7.33 6.09
C PRO A 15 12.05 -7.21 5.70
N PRO A 16 12.62 -5.99 5.67
CA PRO A 16 14.05 -5.80 5.49
C PRO A 16 14.86 -6.55 6.56
N ALA A 17 16.05 -7.03 6.21
CA ALA A 17 16.97 -7.65 7.16
C ALA A 17 17.53 -6.64 8.19
N ALA A 18 17.62 -5.37 7.81
CA ALA A 18 18.04 -4.30 8.70
C ALA A 18 16.92 -3.92 9.68
N GLN A 19 17.31 -3.53 10.89
CA GLN A 19 16.38 -2.98 11.87
C GLN A 19 15.69 -1.74 11.30
N HIS A 20 14.39 -1.62 11.58
CA HIS A 20 13.54 -0.52 11.15
C HIS A 20 12.46 -0.29 12.21
N ASP A 21 11.93 0.92 12.25
CA ASP A 21 10.97 1.37 13.27
C ASP A 21 9.52 1.29 12.78
N GLY A 22 9.31 1.09 11.48
CA GLY A 22 7.99 0.91 10.89
C GLY A 22 7.99 1.09 9.38
N TYR A 23 6.79 1.22 8.82
CA TYR A 23 6.59 1.46 7.40
C TYR A 23 5.64 2.62 7.14
N THR A 24 5.81 3.27 6.00
CA THR A 24 4.78 4.08 5.36
C THR A 24 4.31 3.39 4.10
N LEU A 25 3.00 3.11 3.99
CA LEU A 25 2.34 2.74 2.75
C LEU A 25 1.68 3.97 2.14
N LEU A 26 2.03 4.28 0.91
CA LEU A 26 1.28 5.19 0.04
C LEU A 26 0.49 4.36 -0.96
N TYR A 27 -0.83 4.56 -1.03
CA TYR A 27 -1.66 3.89 -2.03
C TYR A 27 -2.71 4.84 -2.61
N GLY A 28 -2.96 4.74 -3.91
CA GLY A 28 -3.95 5.58 -4.57
C GLY A 28 -4.24 5.12 -5.99
N PRO A 29 -5.33 5.64 -6.60
CA PRO A 29 -5.64 5.42 -8.00
C PRO A 29 -4.45 5.78 -8.90
N SER A 30 -4.26 5.03 -9.97
CA SER A 30 -3.16 5.22 -10.92
C SER A 30 -3.69 5.34 -12.35
N GLY A 31 -3.09 6.23 -13.13
CA GLY A 31 -3.53 6.54 -14.48
C GLY A 31 -3.16 7.96 -14.89
N ARG A 32 -3.23 8.25 -16.18
CA ARG A 32 -2.84 9.55 -16.76
C ARG A 32 -3.69 10.72 -16.23
N ASP A 33 -4.91 10.43 -15.78
CA ASP A 33 -5.89 11.39 -15.26
C ASP A 33 -6.08 11.27 -13.74
N SER A 34 -5.26 10.47 -13.05
CA SER A 34 -5.35 10.34 -11.59
C SER A 34 -4.73 11.58 -10.93
N ALA A 35 -5.57 12.59 -10.64
CA ALA A 35 -5.20 13.78 -9.87
C ALA A 35 -5.41 13.61 -8.36
N GLU A 36 -5.95 12.45 -7.93
CA GLU A 36 -6.19 12.17 -6.52
C GLU A 36 -4.87 11.92 -5.78
N PRO A 37 -4.63 12.60 -4.64
CA PRO A 37 -3.46 12.32 -3.82
C PRO A 37 -3.53 10.90 -3.23
N PRO A 38 -2.39 10.20 -3.10
CA PRO A 38 -2.37 8.90 -2.46
C PRO A 38 -2.72 9.03 -0.97
N THR A 39 -3.37 8.01 -0.43
CA THR A 39 -3.56 7.83 1.00
C THR A 39 -2.25 7.36 1.63
N ARG A 40 -1.89 7.94 2.79
CA ARG A 40 -0.72 7.56 3.59
C ARG A 40 -1.16 6.77 4.82
N LEU A 41 -0.54 5.61 5.03
CA LEU A 41 -0.77 4.77 6.19
C LEU A 41 0.56 4.43 6.87
N ALA A 42 0.66 4.70 8.17
CA ALA A 42 1.78 4.27 9.00
C ALA A 42 1.51 2.87 9.56
N LEU A 43 2.52 2.00 9.51
CA LEU A 43 2.43 0.61 9.96
C LEU A 43 3.58 0.29 10.94
N PRO A 44 3.34 -0.59 11.92
CA PRO A 44 4.38 -1.00 12.86
C PRO A 44 5.43 -1.92 12.19
N PRO A 45 6.63 -2.07 12.77
CA PRO A 45 7.76 -2.75 12.13
C PRO A 45 7.58 -4.28 12.02
N ASP A 46 6.77 -4.88 12.88
CA ASP A 46 6.45 -6.31 12.87
C ASP A 46 5.40 -6.68 11.79
N ARG A 47 4.85 -5.68 11.09
CA ARG A 47 3.84 -5.90 10.05
C ARG A 47 4.49 -6.44 8.78
N ALA A 48 3.95 -7.56 8.28
CA ALA A 48 4.32 -8.16 6.99
C ALA A 48 3.12 -8.38 6.04
N THR A 49 1.90 -8.09 6.51
CA THR A 49 0.66 -8.26 5.75
C THR A 49 -0.32 -7.13 6.03
N LEU A 50 -1.18 -6.81 5.07
CA LEU A 50 -2.25 -5.83 5.22
C LEU A 50 -3.36 -6.07 4.20
N THR A 51 -4.63 -6.05 4.64
CA THR A 51 -5.78 -6.01 3.73
C THR A 51 -6.25 -4.57 3.57
N LEU A 52 -6.08 -3.99 2.38
CA LEU A 52 -6.71 -2.72 2.02
C LEU A 52 -8.17 -3.00 1.67
N SER A 53 -9.11 -2.32 2.33
CA SER A 53 -10.54 -2.50 2.10
C SER A 53 -11.18 -1.21 1.60
N GLY A 54 -12.35 -1.29 0.98
CA GLY A 54 -13.07 -0.11 0.49
C GLY A 54 -12.48 0.47 -0.80
N LEU A 55 -11.82 -0.36 -1.61
CA LEU A 55 -11.25 0.06 -2.88
C LEU A 55 -12.36 0.28 -3.91
N ARG A 56 -12.11 1.18 -4.87
CA ARG A 56 -13.05 1.43 -5.97
C ARG A 56 -12.94 0.32 -7.02
N SER A 57 -14.09 -0.26 -7.37
CA SER A 57 -14.16 -1.27 -8.43
C SER A 57 -13.66 -0.69 -9.77
N GLY A 58 -13.01 -1.52 -10.58
CA GLY A 58 -12.46 -1.12 -11.89
C GLY A 58 -11.32 -0.10 -11.85
N THR A 59 -10.77 0.22 -10.68
CA THR A 59 -9.71 1.22 -10.52
C THR A 59 -8.36 0.54 -10.32
N ARG A 60 -7.34 0.92 -11.09
CA ARG A 60 -5.96 0.47 -10.85
C ARG A 60 -5.33 1.29 -9.74
N TYR A 61 -4.68 0.65 -8.80
CA TYR A 61 -3.96 1.32 -7.71
C TYR A 61 -2.44 1.24 -7.89
N ALA A 62 -1.74 2.32 -7.55
CA ALA A 62 -0.31 2.34 -7.33
C ALA A 62 -0.02 2.27 -5.82
N LEU A 63 1.00 1.49 -5.45
CA LEU A 63 1.41 1.30 -4.07
C LEU A 63 2.92 1.48 -3.92
N THR A 64 3.31 2.20 -2.87
CA THR A 64 4.70 2.38 -2.46
C THR A 64 4.80 2.10 -0.97
N LEU A 65 5.59 1.09 -0.60
CA LEU A 65 5.87 0.77 0.80
C LEU A 65 7.31 1.19 1.11
N THR A 66 7.50 1.99 2.15
CA THR A 66 8.80 2.50 2.59
C THR A 66 9.03 2.03 4.01
N ALA A 67 10.09 1.27 4.28
CA ALA A 67 10.55 1.02 5.64
C ALA A 67 11.35 2.24 6.13
N HIS A 68 11.23 2.58 7.42
CA HIS A 68 11.92 3.72 8.03
C HIS A 68 12.77 3.26 9.23
N HIS A 69 13.93 3.86 9.44
CA HIS A 69 14.78 3.61 10.59
C HIS A 69 15.39 4.92 11.10
N GLY A 70 15.14 5.26 12.35
CA GLY A 70 15.48 6.53 12.96
C GLY A 70 14.58 7.69 12.49
N PRO A 71 14.88 8.93 12.93
CA PRO A 71 14.11 10.12 12.59
C PRO A 71 14.24 10.56 11.12
N GLU A 72 15.09 9.91 10.32
CA GLU A 72 15.27 10.22 8.89
C GLU A 72 14.87 9.02 8.02
N GLU A 73 13.98 9.27 7.07
CA GLU A 73 13.41 8.28 6.16
C GLU A 73 14.51 7.52 5.41
N SER A 74 14.65 6.22 5.67
CA SER A 74 15.48 5.35 4.83
C SER A 74 14.93 5.29 3.40
N PRO A 75 15.79 5.08 2.38
CA PRO A 75 15.38 5.02 0.99
C PRO A 75 14.32 3.92 0.76
N PRO A 76 13.30 4.17 -0.09
CA PRO A 76 12.16 3.28 -0.26
C PRO A 76 12.56 1.89 -0.74
N ALA A 77 12.13 0.87 0.01
CA ALA A 77 12.28 -0.52 -0.36
C ALA A 77 11.11 -0.94 -1.26
N ARG A 78 11.32 -0.83 -2.58
CA ARG A 78 10.60 -1.54 -3.65
C ARG A 78 9.17 -1.04 -3.97
N THR A 79 9.01 -0.56 -5.20
CA THR A 79 7.71 -0.29 -5.84
C THR A 79 7.17 -1.57 -6.46
N THR A 80 5.95 -1.98 -6.12
CA THR A 80 5.24 -3.09 -6.81
C THR A 80 3.89 -2.60 -7.31
N SER A 81 3.65 -2.77 -8.62
CA SER A 81 2.38 -2.48 -9.28
C SER A 81 1.60 -3.78 -9.46
N VAL A 82 0.38 -3.83 -8.93
CA VAL A 82 -0.56 -4.94 -9.14
C VAL A 82 -1.74 -4.43 -9.98
N ARG A 83 -2.12 -5.22 -10.99
CA ARG A 83 -3.36 -5.03 -11.75
C ARG A 83 -4.42 -5.92 -11.09
N THR A 84 -5.51 -5.33 -10.62
CA THR A 84 -6.67 -6.10 -10.15
C THR A 84 -7.41 -6.70 -11.35
N ASP A 85 -7.83 -7.96 -11.24
CA ASP A 85 -8.67 -8.65 -12.23
C ASP A 85 -10.12 -8.10 -12.17
N PRO A 86 -10.90 -8.15 -13.29
CA PRO A 86 -12.30 -7.71 -13.35
C PRO A 86 -13.25 -8.32 -12.30
#